data_AF-A0A849VY07-F1
#
_entry.id   AF-A0A849VY07-F1
#
_cell.length_a   1.000
_cell.length_b   1.000
_cell.length_c   1.000
_cell.angle_alpha   90.00
_cell.angle_beta   90.00
_cell.angle_gamma   90.00
#
_symmetry.space_group_name_H-M   'P 1'
#
loop_
_entity.id
_entity.type
_entity.pdbx_description
1 polymer ?
#
loop_
_entity_poly.entity_id
_entity_poly.type
_entity_poly.pdbx_seq_one_letter_code
_entity_poly.pdbx_strand_id
1 'polypeptide(L)'
;MELDIVALSRLQFAITALYHFLFVPLTLGLSILLAIMETVYVMTGRVIWRQMTKFWGTLFGINFAIGVATGIVMEFQFGMNWSYYSHYVGDIFGAPLAIEGLMAFFLEATFVGLFFFGWDKLSKVGHLVATWCVAAGSNFSALWILIANGWMQNPVGATFNPQTMRMEVSDFYAVLFNPVAQAKFVHTVSAGYVTASLFVLGVSAWYALKGRHIALAKRSMTVAASFGLASALSVVVLGDESGYLSTEHQKMKLASIEAMWETEPAPAAFTVFGFPDQESRETHFAVRVPWVMGLIGTRSLTTPIPGIEELVEHARLRIKEGIIAYDALQKIREVGSTTAVSAEVRDAFEANGADLGYALLLKRYVDDPRLATPEQIDKAAWDTVPNVPRLFWSFRIMVGLGIFFIILTTTFFILSVRRKIDAYPWLLRVAVFAIPLPWIAAELGWVVAESGRQPWIIEGVLPTAAAVSSLGASTVLLTICGFVLIYTVLIFIEMGLMLRAIQKGPDPDTEPEAELISPHIVPAE
;
A
#
# COMPACT_ATOMS: atom_id res chain seq x y z
N MET A 1 -30.03 -9.50 -14.44
CA MET A 1 -28.60 -9.44 -14.08
C MET A 1 -28.57 -9.27 -12.57
N GLU A 2 -28.53 -10.38 -11.83
CA GLU A 2 -28.41 -10.31 -10.38
C GLU A 2 -27.06 -9.66 -10.06
N LEU A 3 -27.10 -8.58 -9.29
CA LEU A 3 -25.88 -7.89 -8.87
C LEU A 3 -25.17 -8.80 -7.88
N ASP A 4 -24.01 -9.34 -8.27
CA ASP A 4 -23.16 -10.14 -7.39
C ASP A 4 -22.71 -9.29 -6.19
N ILE A 5 -23.15 -9.68 -5.00
CA ILE A 5 -22.81 -9.01 -3.74
C ILE A 5 -21.30 -8.99 -3.50
N VAL A 6 -20.58 -10.03 -3.94
CA VAL A 6 -19.13 -10.11 -3.77
C VAL A 6 -18.45 -9.06 -4.63
N ALA A 7 -18.85 -8.94 -5.89
CA ALA A 7 -18.35 -7.90 -6.79
C ALA A 7 -18.65 -6.48 -6.26
N LEU A 8 -19.86 -6.24 -5.72
CA LEU A 8 -20.22 -4.95 -5.14
C LEU A 8 -19.39 -4.62 -3.89
N SER A 9 -19.24 -5.55 -2.95
CA SER A 9 -18.44 -5.35 -1.74
C SER A 9 -16.96 -5.10 -2.06
N ARG A 10 -16.41 -5.81 -3.06
CA ARG A 10 -15.06 -5.56 -3.59
C ARG A 10 -14.94 -4.18 -4.22
N LEU A 11 -15.92 -3.78 -5.04
CA LEU A 11 -15.92 -2.45 -5.67
C LEU A 11 -16.00 -1.35 -4.61
N GLN A 12 -16.84 -1.51 -3.60
CA GLN A 12 -16.95 -0.55 -2.51
C GLN A 12 -15.61 -0.37 -1.79
N PHE A 13 -14.99 -1.48 -1.37
CA PHE A 13 -13.69 -1.43 -0.70
C PHE A 13 -12.59 -0.86 -1.61
N ALA A 14 -12.61 -1.21 -2.89
CA ALA A 14 -11.66 -0.66 -3.86
C ALA A 14 -11.80 0.86 -3.99
N ILE A 15 -13.03 1.37 -4.16
CA ILE A 15 -13.27 2.82 -4.25
C ILE A 15 -12.73 3.52 -3.01
N THR A 16 -13.04 3.00 -1.81
CA THR A 16 -12.66 3.67 -0.57
C THR A 16 -11.17 3.59 -0.26
N ALA A 17 -10.54 2.45 -0.55
CA ALA A 17 -9.10 2.26 -0.37
C ALA A 17 -8.29 3.16 -1.31
N LEU A 18 -8.62 3.15 -2.61
CA LEU A 18 -7.94 3.99 -3.60
C LEU A 18 -8.15 5.48 -3.27
N TYR A 19 -9.36 5.86 -2.84
CA TYR A 19 -9.62 7.24 -2.44
C TYR A 19 -8.79 7.69 -1.24
N HIS A 20 -8.74 6.86 -0.20
CA HIS A 20 -7.96 7.14 0.99
C HIS A 20 -6.47 7.28 0.64
N PHE A 21 -5.97 6.41 -0.24
CA PHE A 21 -4.58 6.41 -0.67
C PHE A 21 -4.20 7.58 -1.59
N LEU A 22 -5.14 8.43 -2.01
CA LEU A 22 -4.80 9.72 -2.60
C LEU A 22 -4.15 10.67 -1.57
N PHE A 23 -4.50 10.56 -0.30
CA PHE A 23 -4.06 11.50 0.73
C PHE A 23 -2.88 10.95 1.55
N VAL A 24 -2.86 9.65 1.79
CA VAL A 24 -1.82 8.97 2.59
C VAL A 24 -0.37 9.26 2.14
N PRO A 25 0.02 9.06 0.87
CA PRO A 25 1.42 9.22 0.46
C PRO A 25 1.89 10.67 0.59
N LEU A 26 1.01 11.65 0.39
CA LEU A 26 1.35 13.05 0.56
C LEU A 26 1.58 13.38 2.05
N THR A 27 0.75 12.87 2.97
CA THR A 27 0.96 12.99 4.42
C THR A 27 2.30 12.36 4.85
N LEU A 28 2.57 11.12 4.43
CA LEU A 28 3.79 10.39 4.79
C LEU A 28 5.06 11.13 4.38
N GLY A 29 5.10 11.65 3.15
CA GLY A 29 6.28 12.34 2.66
C GLY A 29 6.39 13.80 3.14
N LEU A 30 5.27 14.53 3.26
CA LEU A 30 5.32 15.90 3.76
C LEU A 30 5.72 15.95 5.24
N SER A 31 5.30 15.01 6.07
CA SER A 31 5.69 14.99 7.49
C SER A 31 7.21 14.94 7.67
N ILE A 32 7.90 14.08 6.89
CA ILE A 32 9.36 14.01 6.88
C ILE A 32 10.00 15.27 6.28
N LEU A 33 9.46 15.80 5.17
CA LEU A 33 9.97 17.02 4.57
C LEU A 33 9.85 18.23 5.50
N LEU A 34 8.77 18.34 6.27
CA LEU A 34 8.57 19.36 7.30
C LEU A 34 9.59 19.22 8.42
N ALA A 35 9.80 18.00 8.92
CA ALA A 35 10.78 17.72 9.94
C ALA A 35 12.21 18.07 9.48
N ILE A 36 12.56 17.79 8.21
CA ILE A 36 13.84 18.20 7.60
C ILE A 36 13.95 19.72 7.55
N MET A 37 12.95 20.43 7.01
CA MET A 37 12.98 21.88 6.88
C MET A 37 13.10 22.58 8.24
N GLU A 38 12.38 22.08 9.24
CA GLU A 38 12.42 22.62 10.59
C GLU A 38 13.72 22.29 11.32
N THR A 39 14.29 21.11 11.10
CA THR A 39 15.63 20.77 11.60
C THR A 39 16.66 21.78 11.09
N VAL A 40 16.63 22.11 9.79
CA VAL A 40 17.53 23.12 9.21
C VAL A 40 17.25 24.51 9.78
N TYR A 41 15.99 24.85 10.06
CA TYR A 41 15.64 26.09 10.76
C TYR A 41 16.31 26.16 12.14
N VAL A 42 16.12 25.15 12.99
CA VAL A 42 16.67 25.12 14.36
C VAL A 42 18.20 25.18 14.35
N MET A 43 18.84 24.49 13.40
CA MET A 43 20.30 24.48 13.26
C MET A 43 20.87 25.80 12.74
N THR A 44 20.17 26.48 11.81
CA THR A 44 20.73 27.65 11.11
C THR A 44 20.20 29.00 11.60
N GLY A 45 19.09 29.02 12.32
CA GLY A 45 18.37 30.22 12.75
C GLY A 45 17.79 31.06 11.60
N ARG A 46 17.82 30.56 10.36
CA ARG A 46 17.34 31.33 9.20
C ARG A 46 15.83 31.23 9.07
N VAL A 47 15.15 32.36 9.27
CA VAL A 47 13.68 32.48 9.28
C VAL A 47 12.99 31.95 8.02
N ILE A 48 13.65 31.97 6.86
CA ILE A 48 13.10 31.40 5.62
C ILE A 48 12.74 29.91 5.76
N TRP A 49 13.47 29.14 6.58
CA TRP A 49 13.15 27.74 6.80
C TRP A 49 11.91 27.56 7.69
N ARG A 50 11.73 28.42 8.71
CA ARG A 50 10.48 28.50 9.49
C ARG A 50 9.29 28.80 8.58
N GLN A 51 9.44 29.80 7.70
CA GLN A 51 8.42 30.18 6.72
C GLN A 51 8.09 29.02 5.77
N MET A 52 9.11 28.28 5.31
CA MET A 52 8.93 27.08 4.49
C MET A 52 8.13 26.01 5.24
N THR A 53 8.51 25.69 6.49
CA THR A 53 7.80 24.70 7.31
C THR A 53 6.35 25.09 7.53
N LYS A 54 6.04 26.35 7.85
CA LYS A 54 4.65 26.83 8.02
C LYS A 54 3.83 26.72 6.72
N PHE A 55 4.42 27.11 5.58
CA PHE A 55 3.73 27.05 4.28
C PHE A 55 3.42 25.60 3.87
N TRP A 56 4.42 24.73 3.85
CA TRP A 56 4.19 23.31 3.52
C TRP A 56 3.33 22.62 4.58
N GLY A 57 3.41 23.06 5.84
CA GLY A 57 2.56 22.61 6.93
C GLY A 57 1.09 22.92 6.69
N THR A 58 0.78 24.06 6.07
CA THR A 58 -0.60 24.40 5.67
C THR A 58 -1.15 23.39 4.66
N LEU A 59 -0.36 23.05 3.63
CA LEU A 59 -0.76 22.06 2.61
C LEU A 59 -0.88 20.66 3.22
N PHE A 60 0.06 20.30 4.10
CA PHE A 60 -0.02 19.07 4.89
C PHE A 60 -1.32 19.00 5.69
N GLY A 61 -1.71 20.07 6.39
CA GLY A 61 -2.93 20.10 7.21
C GLY A 61 -4.22 19.92 6.39
N ILE A 62 -4.29 20.55 5.21
CA ILE A 62 -5.42 20.38 4.27
C ILE A 62 -5.56 18.91 3.86
N ASN A 63 -4.46 18.29 3.42
CA ASN A 63 -4.44 16.89 3.00
C ASN A 63 -4.70 15.93 4.17
N PHE A 64 -4.09 16.19 5.32
CA PHE A 64 -4.18 15.37 6.53
C PHE A 64 -5.61 15.26 7.03
N ALA A 65 -6.37 16.37 7.06
CA ALA A 65 -7.76 16.36 7.52
C ALA A 65 -8.64 15.39 6.70
N ILE A 66 -8.46 15.36 5.38
CA ILE A 66 -9.20 14.46 4.49
C ILE A 66 -8.69 13.02 4.61
N GLY A 67 -7.37 12.84 4.79
CA GLY A 67 -6.77 11.54 5.10
C GLY A 67 -7.39 10.90 6.33
N VAL A 68 -7.51 11.64 7.44
CA VAL A 68 -8.15 11.15 8.67
C VAL A 68 -9.62 10.79 8.42
N ALA A 69 -10.38 11.67 7.77
CA ALA A 69 -11.80 11.42 7.49
C ALA A 69 -12.03 10.16 6.65
N THR A 70 -11.19 9.91 5.65
CA THR A 70 -11.27 8.73 4.80
C THR A 70 -10.75 7.47 5.49
N GLY A 71 -9.74 7.58 6.37
CA GLY A 71 -9.20 6.47 7.15
C GLY A 71 -10.21 5.86 8.14
N ILE A 72 -11.02 6.71 8.80
CA ILE A 72 -12.09 6.25 9.69
C ILE A 72 -13.07 5.33 8.95
N VAL A 73 -13.42 5.68 7.71
CA VAL A 73 -14.35 4.86 6.90
C VAL A 73 -13.73 3.49 6.58
N MET A 74 -12.42 3.46 6.27
CA MET A 74 -11.70 2.21 5.98
C MET A 74 -11.71 1.24 7.17
N GLU A 75 -11.45 1.74 8.38
CA GLU A 75 -11.45 0.92 9.60
C GLU A 75 -12.81 0.23 9.81
N PHE A 76 -13.91 0.98 9.69
CA PHE A 76 -15.25 0.41 9.87
C PHE A 76 -15.67 -0.56 8.76
N GLN A 77 -15.11 -0.44 7.55
CA GLN A 77 -15.49 -1.34 6.45
C GLN A 77 -15.11 -2.80 6.71
N PHE A 78 -14.01 -3.07 7.43
CA PHE A 78 -13.65 -4.44 7.82
C PHE A 78 -14.77 -5.10 8.64
N GLY A 79 -15.39 -4.37 9.56
CA GLY A 79 -16.50 -4.89 10.38
C GLY A 79 -17.84 -4.98 9.65
N MET A 80 -18.15 -4.03 8.77
CA MET A 80 -19.47 -3.95 8.12
C MET A 80 -19.62 -4.91 6.94
N ASN A 81 -18.72 -4.84 5.97
CA ASN A 81 -18.85 -5.55 4.69
C ASN A 81 -18.10 -6.89 4.64
N TRP A 82 -17.22 -7.11 5.62
CA TRP A 82 -16.32 -8.26 5.70
C TRP A 82 -16.43 -8.92 7.08
N SER A 83 -17.65 -9.23 7.52
CA SER A 83 -17.89 -9.77 8.86
C SER A 83 -17.30 -11.16 9.07
N TYR A 84 -17.40 -12.05 8.06
CA TYR A 84 -16.79 -13.38 8.14
C TYR A 84 -15.25 -13.29 8.15
N TYR A 85 -14.67 -12.39 7.35
CA TYR A 85 -13.24 -12.06 7.43
C TYR A 85 -12.84 -11.64 8.85
N SER A 86 -13.56 -10.68 9.44
CA SER A 86 -13.27 -10.16 10.78
C SER A 86 -13.36 -11.25 11.85
N HIS A 87 -14.32 -12.18 11.74
CA HIS A 87 -14.41 -13.34 12.62
C HIS A 87 -13.25 -14.33 12.39
N TYR A 88 -12.95 -14.63 11.12
CA TYR A 88 -12.02 -15.70 10.72
C TYR A 88 -10.56 -15.37 11.04
N VAL A 89 -10.15 -14.10 10.95
CA VAL A 89 -8.76 -13.68 11.19
C VAL A 89 -8.60 -12.60 12.27
N GLY A 90 -9.66 -12.29 13.02
CA GLY A 90 -9.67 -11.18 13.98
C GLY A 90 -8.56 -11.24 15.04
N ASP A 91 -8.20 -12.44 15.50
CA ASP A 91 -7.14 -12.64 16.49
C ASP A 91 -5.75 -12.21 15.98
N ILE A 92 -5.51 -12.27 14.67
CA ILE A 92 -4.22 -11.91 14.06
C ILE A 92 -4.27 -10.53 13.43
N PHE A 93 -5.30 -10.26 12.63
CA PHE A 93 -5.44 -9.02 11.88
C PHE A 93 -5.84 -7.84 12.77
N GLY A 94 -6.67 -8.08 13.79
CA GLY A 94 -7.15 -7.02 14.69
C GLY A 94 -6.08 -6.46 15.62
N ALA A 95 -5.09 -7.27 16.00
CA ALA A 95 -4.05 -6.85 16.94
C ALA A 95 -3.15 -5.72 16.38
N PRO A 96 -2.57 -5.82 15.16
CA PRO A 96 -1.84 -4.71 14.53
C PRO A 96 -2.68 -3.43 14.40
N LEU A 97 -3.95 -3.53 14.00
CA LEU A 97 -4.85 -2.37 13.86
C LEU A 97 -5.11 -1.68 15.22
N ALA A 98 -5.29 -2.45 16.29
CA ALA A 98 -5.46 -1.88 17.62
C ALA A 98 -4.18 -1.18 18.12
N ILE A 99 -3.01 -1.80 17.88
CA ILE A 99 -1.71 -1.20 18.25
C ILE A 99 -1.44 0.06 17.42
N GLU A 100 -1.81 0.06 16.14
CA GLU A 100 -1.77 1.25 15.28
C GLU A 100 -2.50 2.43 15.93
N GLY A 101 -3.73 2.21 16.37
CA GLY A 101 -4.52 3.23 17.05
C GLY A 101 -3.84 3.77 18.32
N LEU A 102 -3.36 2.87 19.17
CA LEU A 102 -2.74 3.22 20.46
C LEU A 102 -1.38 3.91 20.31
N MET A 103 -0.56 3.49 19.34
CA MET A 103 0.83 3.94 19.22
C MET A 103 1.00 5.05 18.19
N ALA A 104 0.39 4.90 17.01
CA ALA A 104 0.61 5.79 15.88
C ALA A 104 -0.42 6.93 15.84
N PHE A 105 -1.72 6.61 15.83
CA PHE A 105 -2.77 7.63 15.71
C PHE A 105 -2.77 8.61 16.88
N PHE A 106 -2.63 8.14 18.12
CA PHE A 106 -2.52 9.03 19.27
C PHE A 106 -1.30 9.94 19.19
N LEU A 107 -0.14 9.42 18.76
CA LEU A 107 1.08 10.21 18.62
C LEU A 107 0.90 11.28 17.55
N GLU A 108 0.48 10.89 16.35
CA GLU A 108 0.29 11.82 15.23
C GLU A 108 -0.79 12.87 15.53
N ALA A 109 -1.98 12.45 15.99
CA ALA A 109 -3.11 13.35 16.24
C ALA A 109 -2.86 14.33 17.39
N THR A 110 -2.07 13.95 18.40
CA THR A 110 -1.71 14.84 19.50
C THR A 110 -0.68 15.87 19.05
N PHE A 111 0.41 15.40 18.42
CA PHE A 111 1.51 16.27 18.05
C PHE A 111 1.23 17.13 16.82
N VAL A 112 0.28 16.75 15.95
CA VAL A 112 -0.13 17.62 14.82
C VAL A 112 -0.83 18.88 15.32
N GLY A 113 -1.61 18.80 16.40
CA GLY A 113 -2.17 19.98 17.05
C GLY A 113 -1.07 20.89 17.60
N LEU A 114 -0.07 20.31 18.25
CA LEU A 114 1.10 21.04 18.74
C LEU A 114 1.93 21.65 17.61
N PHE A 115 2.06 20.98 16.46
CA PHE A 115 2.75 21.51 15.28
C PHE A 115 2.08 22.76 14.70
N PHE A 116 0.74 22.82 14.68
CA PHE A 116 0.04 23.98 14.14
C PHE A 116 -0.04 25.14 15.13
N PHE A 117 -0.30 24.85 16.41
CA PHE A 117 -0.58 25.88 17.41
C PHE A 117 0.58 26.16 18.38
N GLY A 118 1.67 25.40 18.29
CA GLY A 118 2.80 25.46 19.21
C GLY A 118 3.88 26.47 18.85
N TRP A 119 3.83 27.11 17.67
CA TRP A 119 4.89 28.01 17.18
C TRP A 119 5.29 29.13 18.16
N ASP A 120 4.34 29.63 18.96
CA ASP A 120 4.56 30.70 19.94
C ASP A 120 4.40 30.23 21.38
N LYS A 121 4.29 28.90 21.59
CA LYS A 121 4.09 28.25 22.89
C LYS A 121 5.18 27.25 23.25
N LEU A 122 5.95 26.78 22.27
CA LEU A 122 7.02 25.79 22.42
C LEU A 122 8.36 26.38 22.00
N SER A 123 9.43 26.00 22.71
CA SER A 123 10.78 26.39 22.30
C SER A 123 11.07 25.82 20.91
N LYS A 124 11.99 26.41 20.16
CA LYS A 124 12.34 25.91 18.81
C LYS A 124 12.68 24.42 18.78
N VAL A 125 13.31 23.91 19.85
CA VAL A 125 13.60 22.47 20.00
C VAL A 125 12.36 21.69 20.38
N GLY A 126 11.51 22.21 21.28
CA GLY A 126 10.24 21.59 21.64
C GLY A 126 9.29 21.47 20.45
N HIS A 127 9.21 22.49 19.60
CA HIS A 127 8.43 22.46 18.36
C HIS A 127 9.02 21.44 17.37
N LEU A 128 10.35 21.41 17.21
CA LEU A 128 11.01 20.43 16.34
C LEU A 128 10.74 18.98 16.79
N VAL A 129 10.75 18.72 18.11
CA VAL A 129 10.37 17.41 18.65
C VAL A 129 8.93 17.07 18.28
N ALA A 130 8.00 18.02 18.39
CA ALA A 130 6.62 17.81 17.97
C ALA A 130 6.52 17.44 16.49
N THR A 131 7.25 18.13 15.61
CA THR A 131 7.26 17.84 14.17
C THR A 131 7.83 16.45 13.86
N TRP A 132 8.89 16.02 14.55
CA TRP A 132 9.41 14.65 14.41
C TRP A 132 8.47 13.61 14.99
N CYS A 133 7.73 13.90 16.07
CA CYS A 133 6.69 13.01 16.59
C CYS A 133 5.53 12.84 15.60
N VAL A 134 5.11 13.91 14.89
CA VAL A 134 4.14 13.80 13.79
C VAL A 134 4.67 12.84 12.72
N ALA A 135 5.91 13.07 12.24
CA ALA A 135 6.51 12.22 11.22
C ALA A 135 6.67 10.76 11.67
N ALA A 136 7.08 10.52 12.92
CA ALA A 136 7.17 9.18 13.48
C ALA A 136 5.79 8.51 13.58
N GLY A 137 4.78 9.24 14.02
CA GLY A 137 3.38 8.77 14.08
C GLY A 137 2.87 8.32 12.72
N SER A 138 3.01 9.15 11.68
CA SER A 138 2.59 8.78 10.31
C SER A 138 3.28 7.51 9.82
N ASN A 139 4.59 7.36 10.08
CA ASN A 139 5.36 6.19 9.63
C ASN A 139 5.07 4.93 10.45
N PHE A 140 4.79 5.06 11.75
CA PHE A 140 4.34 3.93 12.57
C PHE A 140 2.94 3.47 12.21
N SER A 141 2.06 4.37 11.77
CA SER A 141 0.77 3.97 11.20
C SER A 141 0.98 3.10 9.95
N ALA A 142 1.79 3.59 9.01
CA ALA A 142 2.15 2.82 7.82
C ALA A 142 2.78 1.45 8.16
N LEU A 143 3.60 1.36 9.21
CA LEU A 143 4.19 0.11 9.66
C LEU A 143 3.13 -0.91 10.07
N TRP A 144 2.23 -0.56 10.99
CA TRP A 144 1.26 -1.50 11.53
C TRP A 144 0.22 -1.94 10.49
N ILE A 145 -0.27 -1.00 9.67
CA ILE A 145 -1.23 -1.35 8.61
C ILE A 145 -0.59 -2.25 7.53
N LEU A 146 0.71 -2.06 7.24
CA LEU A 146 1.42 -2.89 6.27
C LEU A 146 1.90 -4.22 6.85
N ILE A 147 2.06 -4.35 8.17
CA ILE A 147 2.16 -5.65 8.84
C ILE A 147 0.87 -6.44 8.65
N ALA A 148 -0.28 -5.80 8.91
CA ALA A 148 -1.58 -6.44 8.72
C ALA A 148 -1.78 -6.87 7.24
N ASN A 149 -1.54 -5.97 6.28
CA ASN A 149 -1.67 -6.28 4.86
C ASN A 149 -0.61 -7.27 4.34
N GLY A 150 0.63 -7.21 4.85
CA GLY A 150 1.70 -8.16 4.52
C GLY A 150 1.36 -9.58 4.99
N TRP A 151 0.75 -9.71 6.16
CA TRP A 151 0.23 -10.99 6.65
C TRP A 151 -0.90 -11.54 5.77
N MET A 152 -1.79 -10.69 5.23
CA MET A 152 -2.81 -11.14 4.27
C MET A 152 -2.21 -11.76 2.99
N GLN A 153 -0.98 -11.39 2.64
CA GLN A 153 -0.27 -11.86 1.44
C GLN A 153 0.60 -13.10 1.75
N ASN A 154 1.07 -13.25 2.99
CA ASN A 154 1.87 -14.38 3.48
C ASN A 154 1.50 -14.69 4.94
N PRO A 155 0.52 -15.57 5.20
CA PRO A 155 -0.08 -15.75 6.53
C PRO A 155 0.76 -16.64 7.46
N VAL A 156 1.96 -16.17 7.83
CA VAL A 156 2.85 -16.85 8.79
C VAL A 156 2.42 -16.61 10.24
N GLY A 157 2.87 -17.48 11.16
CA GLY A 157 2.65 -17.30 12.60
C GLY A 157 1.21 -17.49 13.06
N ALA A 158 0.37 -18.15 12.25
CA ALA A 158 -1.02 -18.43 12.55
C ALA A 158 -1.40 -19.87 12.17
N THR A 159 -2.34 -20.44 12.91
CA THR A 159 -2.86 -21.80 12.70
C THR A 159 -4.37 -21.82 12.73
N PHE A 160 -5.00 -22.60 11.84
CA PHE A 160 -6.45 -22.75 11.86
C PHE A 160 -6.88 -23.68 13.00
N ASN A 161 -7.82 -23.23 13.83
CA ASN A 161 -8.41 -24.04 14.89
C ASN A 161 -9.80 -24.56 14.47
N PRO A 162 -9.96 -25.88 14.25
CA PRO A 162 -11.24 -26.49 13.85
C PRO A 162 -12.38 -26.32 14.84
N GLN A 163 -12.09 -26.06 16.12
CA GLN A 163 -13.09 -25.91 17.17
C GLN A 163 -13.67 -24.49 17.19
N THR A 164 -12.80 -23.48 17.08
CA THR A 164 -13.20 -22.07 17.08
C THR A 164 -13.52 -21.55 15.67
N MET A 165 -13.22 -22.32 14.63
CA MET A 165 -13.49 -22.02 13.22
C MET A 165 -12.85 -20.70 12.75
N ARG A 166 -11.65 -20.42 13.27
CA ARG A 166 -10.88 -19.21 12.98
C ARG A 166 -9.38 -19.50 13.02
N MET A 167 -8.61 -18.60 12.43
CA MET A 167 -7.15 -18.57 12.57
C MET A 167 -6.79 -17.98 13.92
N GLU A 168 -5.85 -18.61 14.62
CA GLU A 168 -5.34 -18.17 15.93
C GLU A 168 -3.83 -17.92 15.82
N VAL A 169 -3.33 -16.89 16.51
CA VAL A 169 -1.89 -16.56 16.54
C VAL A 169 -1.13 -17.69 17.23
N SER A 170 -0.18 -18.29 16.52
CA SER A 170 0.76 -19.26 17.10
C SER A 170 2.11 -18.62 17.43
N ASP A 171 2.54 -17.62 16.64
CA ASP A 171 3.77 -16.88 16.85
C ASP A 171 3.63 -15.43 16.36
N PHE A 172 3.47 -14.51 17.32
CA PHE A 172 3.33 -13.08 17.01
C PHE A 172 4.63 -12.46 16.46
N TYR A 173 5.80 -12.99 16.82
CA TYR A 173 7.08 -12.49 16.28
C TYR A 173 7.21 -12.81 14.80
N ALA A 174 6.76 -13.99 14.37
CA ALA A 174 6.70 -14.35 12.96
C ALA A 174 5.75 -13.42 12.15
N VAL A 175 4.63 -13.01 12.74
CA VAL A 175 3.71 -12.03 12.12
C VAL A 175 4.38 -10.66 11.98
N LEU A 176 5.04 -10.19 13.04
CA LEU A 176 5.69 -8.87 13.07
C LEU A 176 6.88 -8.77 12.08
N PHE A 177 7.71 -9.81 12.02
CA PHE A 177 8.90 -9.85 11.16
C PHE A 177 8.64 -10.57 9.83
N ASN A 178 7.39 -10.64 9.39
CA ASN A 178 7.03 -11.21 8.10
C ASN A 178 7.81 -10.49 6.97
N PRO A 179 8.61 -11.21 6.15
CA PRO A 179 9.44 -10.59 5.13
C PRO A 179 8.62 -9.79 4.11
N VAL A 180 7.40 -10.24 3.78
CA VAL A 180 6.49 -9.52 2.87
C VAL A 180 6.02 -8.21 3.49
N ALA A 181 5.74 -8.18 4.80
CA ALA A 181 5.38 -6.96 5.51
C ALA A 181 6.53 -5.95 5.52
N GLN A 182 7.76 -6.40 5.78
CA GLN A 182 8.94 -5.55 5.79
C GLN A 182 9.20 -4.92 4.42
N ALA A 183 9.19 -5.72 3.35
CA ALA A 183 9.36 -5.21 1.98
C ALA A 183 8.23 -4.23 1.60
N LYS A 184 6.97 -4.56 1.91
CA LYS A 184 5.83 -3.67 1.66
C LYS A 184 5.94 -2.36 2.42
N PHE A 185 6.31 -2.41 3.70
CA PHE A 185 6.49 -1.23 4.54
C PHE A 185 7.46 -0.24 3.91
N VAL A 186 8.70 -0.69 3.66
CA VAL A 186 9.74 0.23 3.19
C VAL A 186 9.45 0.69 1.76
N HIS A 187 8.91 -0.16 0.88
CA HIS A 187 8.51 0.22 -0.48
C HIS A 187 7.40 1.29 -0.49
N THR A 188 6.33 1.07 0.28
CA THR A 188 5.14 1.95 0.30
C THR A 188 5.46 3.31 0.92
N VAL A 189 6.21 3.29 2.03
CA VAL A 189 6.65 4.52 2.70
C VAL A 189 7.58 5.32 1.80
N SER A 190 8.57 4.67 1.17
CA SER A 190 9.46 5.33 0.21
C SER A 190 8.68 5.91 -0.98
N ALA A 191 7.63 5.23 -1.45
CA ALA A 191 6.76 5.75 -2.51
C ALA A 191 6.00 7.01 -2.06
N GLY A 192 5.52 7.05 -0.81
CA GLY A 192 4.96 8.26 -0.21
C GLY A 192 5.96 9.43 -0.18
N TYR A 193 7.22 9.15 0.16
CA TYR A 193 8.29 10.15 0.16
C TYR A 193 8.57 10.70 -1.24
N VAL A 194 8.55 9.85 -2.26
CA VAL A 194 8.62 10.25 -3.67
C VAL A 194 7.44 11.16 -4.03
N THR A 195 6.21 10.76 -3.69
CA THR A 195 5.01 11.56 -3.95
C THR A 195 5.11 12.98 -3.39
N ALA A 196 5.43 13.13 -2.11
CA ALA A 196 5.57 14.45 -1.52
C ALA A 196 6.75 15.24 -2.11
N SER A 197 7.86 14.58 -2.44
CA SER A 197 9.01 15.23 -3.08
C SER A 197 8.65 15.79 -4.44
N LEU A 198 7.96 15.03 -5.31
CA LEU A 198 7.52 15.53 -6.61
C LEU A 198 6.43 16.60 -6.48
N PHE A 199 5.57 16.51 -5.47
CA PHE A 199 4.61 17.56 -5.16
C PHE A 199 5.32 18.89 -4.81
N VAL A 200 6.25 18.86 -3.85
CA VAL A 200 7.04 20.03 -3.45
C VAL A 200 7.86 20.58 -4.61
N LEU A 201 8.50 19.69 -5.39
CA LEU A 201 9.26 20.05 -6.58
C LEU A 201 8.39 20.74 -7.63
N GLY A 202 7.23 20.16 -7.98
CA GLY A 202 6.32 20.67 -8.99
C GLY A 202 5.69 22.02 -8.60
N VAL A 203 5.19 22.15 -7.37
CA VAL A 203 4.65 23.42 -6.87
C VAL A 203 5.73 24.51 -6.82
N SER A 204 6.95 24.16 -6.39
CA SER A 204 8.07 25.11 -6.38
C SER A 204 8.53 25.50 -7.78
N ALA A 205 8.52 24.56 -8.73
CA ALA A 205 8.81 24.83 -10.13
C ALA A 205 7.77 25.76 -10.76
N TRP A 206 6.49 25.62 -10.38
CA TRP A 206 5.43 26.54 -10.78
C TRP A 206 5.68 27.97 -10.27
N TYR A 207 6.07 28.13 -9.00
CA TYR A 207 6.46 29.45 -8.48
C TYR A 207 7.64 30.06 -9.24
N ALA A 208 8.68 29.25 -9.53
CA ALA A 208 9.83 29.69 -10.31
C ALA A 208 9.43 30.15 -11.73
N LEU A 209 8.56 29.40 -12.41
CA LEU A 209 8.02 29.77 -13.73
C LEU A 209 7.21 31.07 -13.71
N LYS A 210 6.55 31.37 -12.58
CA LYS A 210 5.76 32.60 -12.40
C LYS A 210 6.57 33.77 -11.86
N GLY A 211 7.86 33.61 -11.59
CA GLY A 211 8.67 34.67 -11.00
C GLY A 211 8.30 35.00 -9.55
N ARG A 212 7.61 34.09 -8.83
CA ARG A 212 7.07 34.31 -7.48
C ARG A 212 7.88 33.52 -6.45
N HIS A 213 8.04 34.07 -5.24
CA HIS A 213 8.63 33.39 -4.08
C HIS A 213 9.95 32.64 -4.37
N ILE A 214 10.80 33.19 -5.24
CA ILE A 214 11.96 32.48 -5.83
C ILE A 214 12.91 31.92 -4.77
N ALA A 215 13.16 32.67 -3.70
CA ALA A 215 14.06 32.24 -2.63
C ALA A 215 13.55 30.97 -1.92
N LEU A 216 12.24 30.88 -1.68
CA LEU A 216 11.59 29.71 -1.10
C LEU A 216 11.56 28.57 -2.11
N ALA A 217 11.10 28.85 -3.34
CA ALA A 217 10.99 27.86 -4.41
C ALA A 217 12.32 27.12 -4.64
N LYS A 218 13.45 27.84 -4.76
CA LYS A 218 14.77 27.22 -4.96
C LYS A 218 15.22 26.30 -3.84
N ARG A 219 14.94 26.67 -2.58
CA ARG A 219 15.29 25.86 -1.41
C ARG A 219 14.39 24.63 -1.32
N SER A 220 13.08 24.81 -1.51
CA SER A 220 12.11 23.71 -1.57
C SER A 220 12.44 22.71 -2.67
N MET A 221 12.73 23.17 -3.89
CA MET A 221 13.17 22.28 -4.99
C MET A 221 14.46 21.52 -4.66
N THR A 222 15.39 22.14 -3.92
CA THR A 222 16.65 21.48 -3.54
C THR A 222 16.41 20.35 -2.55
N VAL A 223 15.65 20.61 -1.47
CA VAL A 223 15.29 19.58 -0.48
C VAL A 223 14.49 18.46 -1.13
N ALA A 224 13.50 18.81 -1.94
CA ALA A 224 12.68 17.84 -2.66
C ALA A 224 13.48 17.00 -3.65
N ALA A 225 14.43 17.59 -4.38
CA ALA A 225 15.25 16.83 -5.32
C ALA A 225 16.21 15.86 -4.61
N SER A 226 16.85 16.27 -3.51
CA SER A 226 17.75 15.40 -2.76
C SER A 226 17.01 14.27 -2.04
N PHE A 227 15.92 14.60 -1.33
CA PHE A 227 15.12 13.62 -0.61
C PHE A 227 14.35 12.70 -1.57
N GLY A 228 13.81 13.27 -2.64
CA GLY A 228 13.13 12.53 -3.70
C GLY A 228 14.05 11.57 -4.44
N LEU A 229 15.31 11.93 -4.68
CA LEU A 229 16.29 11.02 -5.29
C LEU A 229 16.58 9.82 -4.37
N ALA A 230 16.89 10.08 -3.10
CA ALA A 230 17.12 9.00 -2.13
C ALA A 230 15.90 8.07 -2.01
N SER A 231 14.71 8.66 -1.96
CA SER A 231 13.45 7.93 -1.88
C SER A 231 13.15 7.13 -3.16
N ALA A 232 13.38 7.70 -4.34
CA ALA A 232 13.11 7.02 -5.62
C ALA A 232 14.06 5.83 -5.84
N LEU A 233 15.33 5.96 -5.44
CA LEU A 233 16.28 4.84 -5.43
C LEU A 233 15.84 3.75 -4.44
N SER A 234 15.40 4.14 -3.24
CA SER A 234 14.84 3.21 -2.24
C SER A 234 13.65 2.42 -2.79
N VAL A 235 12.68 3.11 -3.42
CA VAL A 235 11.49 2.47 -4.02
C VAL A 235 11.87 1.39 -5.04
N VAL A 236 12.83 1.66 -5.93
CA VAL A 236 13.19 0.69 -6.98
C VAL A 236 13.93 -0.52 -6.42
N VAL A 237 14.90 -0.31 -5.52
CA VAL A 237 15.64 -1.42 -4.90
C VAL A 237 14.71 -2.32 -4.09
N LEU A 238 13.80 -1.72 -3.33
CA LEU A 238 12.84 -2.48 -2.53
C LEU A 238 11.69 -3.05 -3.35
N GLY A 239 11.40 -2.44 -4.50
CA GLY A 239 10.46 -2.99 -5.48
C GLY A 239 10.99 -4.27 -6.11
N ASP A 240 12.27 -4.31 -6.44
CA ASP A 240 12.98 -5.51 -6.89
C ASP A 240 12.95 -6.60 -5.80
N GLU A 241 13.23 -6.25 -4.54
CA GLU A 241 13.14 -7.20 -3.43
C GLU A 241 11.71 -7.72 -3.18
N SER A 242 10.70 -6.85 -3.31
CA SER A 242 9.29 -7.27 -3.23
C SER A 242 8.90 -8.19 -4.39
N GLY A 243 9.45 -7.96 -5.58
CA GLY A 243 9.28 -8.85 -6.73
C GLY A 243 9.92 -10.22 -6.51
N TYR A 244 11.14 -10.24 -5.95
CA TYR A 244 11.82 -11.47 -5.54
C TYR A 244 10.99 -12.27 -4.52
N LEU A 245 10.54 -11.66 -3.42
CA LEU A 245 9.70 -12.33 -2.41
C LEU A 245 8.37 -12.86 -2.98
N SER A 246 7.86 -12.23 -4.05
CA SER A 246 6.67 -12.73 -4.75
C SER A 246 6.92 -14.05 -5.47
N THR A 247 8.15 -14.38 -5.88
CA THR A 247 8.49 -15.71 -6.41
C THR A 247 8.39 -16.82 -5.37
N GLU A 248 8.65 -16.50 -4.10
CA GLU A 248 8.65 -17.49 -3.02
C GLU A 248 7.23 -17.77 -2.54
N HIS A 249 6.44 -16.71 -2.35
CA HIS A 249 5.14 -16.81 -1.68
C HIS A 249 3.91 -16.59 -2.58
N GLN A 250 4.05 -15.93 -3.74
CA GLN A 250 2.92 -15.53 -4.59
C GLN A 250 3.20 -15.70 -6.09
N LYS A 251 3.56 -16.92 -6.47
CA LYS A 251 3.98 -17.29 -7.83
C LYS A 251 2.95 -16.91 -8.90
N MET A 252 1.65 -17.08 -8.62
CA MET A 252 0.58 -16.74 -9.57
C MET A 252 0.54 -15.24 -9.89
N LYS A 253 0.76 -14.38 -8.88
CA LYS A 253 0.86 -12.94 -9.07
C LYS A 253 2.03 -12.59 -10.00
N LEU A 254 3.20 -13.17 -9.76
CA LEU A 254 4.39 -12.94 -10.58
C LEU A 254 4.18 -13.39 -12.03
N ALA A 255 3.67 -14.62 -12.22
CA ALA A 255 3.39 -15.16 -13.54
C ALA A 255 2.36 -14.29 -14.29
N SER A 256 1.38 -13.74 -13.56
CA SER A 256 0.36 -12.85 -14.12
C SER A 256 0.87 -11.45 -14.44
N ILE A 257 1.73 -10.84 -13.61
CA ILE A 257 2.32 -9.56 -13.97
C ILE A 257 3.18 -9.71 -15.22
N GLU A 258 3.96 -10.80 -15.37
CA GLU A 258 4.82 -11.03 -16.53
C GLU A 258 4.13 -11.65 -17.75
N ALA A 259 2.85 -12.01 -17.62
CA ALA A 259 2.07 -12.74 -18.63
C ALA A 259 2.77 -14.02 -19.11
N MET A 260 3.28 -14.79 -18.14
CA MET A 260 3.93 -16.09 -18.32
C MET A 260 2.88 -17.19 -18.36
N TRP A 261 2.31 -17.44 -19.53
CA TRP A 261 1.29 -18.49 -19.71
C TRP A 261 1.88 -19.88 -19.47
N GLU A 262 3.02 -20.14 -20.10
CA GLU A 262 3.81 -21.36 -19.94
C GLU A 262 5.02 -21.13 -19.02
N THR A 263 5.58 -22.22 -18.50
CA THR A 263 6.79 -22.18 -17.66
C THR A 263 7.99 -21.70 -18.48
N GLU A 264 8.61 -20.62 -18.02
CA GLU A 264 9.73 -20.00 -18.74
C GLU A 264 11.03 -20.76 -18.42
N PRO A 265 11.73 -21.28 -19.45
CA PRO A 265 12.99 -21.98 -19.24
C PRO A 265 14.07 -21.02 -18.76
N ALA A 266 15.01 -21.53 -17.97
CA ALA A 266 16.16 -20.75 -17.56
C ALA A 266 17.12 -20.55 -18.75
N PRO A 267 17.70 -19.36 -18.94
CA PRO A 267 17.45 -18.11 -18.21
C PRO A 267 16.18 -17.36 -18.68
N ALA A 268 15.24 -17.14 -17.75
CA ALA A 268 13.93 -16.54 -18.06
C ALA A 268 14.05 -15.09 -18.58
N ALA A 269 13.24 -14.75 -19.58
CA ALA A 269 13.19 -13.43 -20.19
C ALA A 269 12.16 -12.51 -19.51
N PHE A 270 12.42 -11.20 -19.51
CA PHE A 270 11.49 -10.18 -18.99
C PHE A 270 10.65 -9.60 -20.13
N THR A 271 9.33 -9.53 -19.97
CA THR A 271 8.43 -9.03 -21.03
C THR A 271 8.21 -7.53 -20.89
N VAL A 272 9.00 -6.72 -21.61
CA VAL A 272 8.95 -5.25 -21.54
C VAL A 272 7.64 -4.69 -22.09
N PHE A 273 7.12 -5.30 -23.15
CA PHE A 273 5.91 -4.87 -23.84
C PHE A 273 5.18 -6.08 -24.43
N GLY A 274 3.86 -6.01 -24.53
CA GLY A 274 3.02 -7.04 -25.12
C GLY A 274 1.54 -6.76 -24.84
N PHE A 275 0.67 -7.50 -25.51
CA PHE A 275 -0.78 -7.48 -25.26
C PHE A 275 -1.20 -8.88 -24.81
N PRO A 276 -1.25 -9.13 -23.49
CA PRO A 276 -1.76 -10.39 -22.96
C PRO A 276 -3.23 -10.55 -23.32
N ASP A 277 -3.60 -11.73 -23.81
CA ASP A 277 -4.96 -12.14 -24.05
C ASP A 277 -5.28 -13.36 -23.19
N GLN A 278 -6.22 -13.17 -22.27
CA GLN A 278 -6.59 -14.18 -21.27
C GLN A 278 -7.50 -15.27 -21.83
N GLU A 279 -8.22 -15.00 -22.93
CA GLU A 279 -9.06 -16.01 -23.58
C GLU A 279 -8.22 -16.97 -24.41
N SER A 280 -7.29 -16.44 -25.21
CA SER A 280 -6.35 -17.26 -25.99
C SER A 280 -5.17 -17.80 -25.19
N ARG A 281 -4.92 -17.27 -23.97
CA ARG A 281 -3.79 -17.64 -23.10
C ARG A 281 -2.44 -17.42 -23.77
N GLU A 282 -2.35 -16.34 -24.53
CA GLU A 282 -1.14 -15.94 -25.24
C GLU A 282 -0.85 -14.46 -25.02
N THR A 283 0.40 -14.05 -25.29
CA THR A 283 0.79 -12.65 -25.25
C THR A 283 1.21 -12.19 -26.64
N HIS A 284 0.37 -11.40 -27.28
CA HIS A 284 0.62 -10.92 -28.63
C HIS A 284 1.65 -9.78 -28.65
N PHE A 285 2.45 -9.71 -29.72
CA PHE A 285 3.44 -8.65 -29.95
C PHE A 285 4.45 -8.49 -28.79
N ALA A 286 4.81 -9.59 -28.12
CA ALA A 286 5.68 -9.58 -26.97
C ALA A 286 7.12 -9.14 -27.34
N VAL A 287 7.62 -8.10 -26.67
CA VAL A 287 9.02 -7.69 -26.71
C VAL A 287 9.68 -8.15 -25.42
N ARG A 288 10.58 -9.12 -25.53
CA ARG A 288 11.24 -9.74 -24.38
C ARG A 288 12.73 -9.38 -24.34
N VAL A 289 13.24 -9.10 -23.15
CA VAL A 289 14.68 -8.93 -22.89
C VAL A 289 15.19 -10.19 -22.20
N PRO A 290 16.14 -10.93 -22.81
CA PRO A 290 16.66 -12.17 -22.22
C PRO A 290 17.26 -11.96 -20.83
N TRP A 291 17.15 -12.99 -19.98
CA TRP A 291 17.88 -13.16 -18.70
C TRP A 291 17.49 -12.23 -17.56
N VAL A 292 16.91 -11.06 -17.86
CA VAL A 292 16.54 -10.06 -16.84
C VAL A 292 15.60 -10.67 -15.80
N MET A 293 14.60 -11.44 -16.23
CA MET A 293 13.63 -12.05 -15.30
C MET A 293 14.27 -13.13 -14.42
N GLY A 294 15.21 -13.92 -14.95
CA GLY A 294 15.99 -14.86 -14.14
C GLY A 294 16.76 -14.14 -13.02
N LEU A 295 17.41 -13.02 -13.34
CA LEU A 295 18.20 -12.23 -12.41
C LEU A 295 17.37 -11.50 -11.33
N ILE A 296 16.27 -10.85 -11.72
CA ILE A 296 15.43 -10.09 -10.77
C ILE A 296 14.45 -11.01 -10.02
N GLY A 297 13.90 -12.02 -10.71
CA GLY A 297 12.95 -12.96 -10.15
C GLY A 297 13.62 -14.01 -9.26
N THR A 298 14.59 -14.75 -9.78
CA THR A 298 15.14 -15.93 -9.06
C THR A 298 16.54 -15.74 -8.49
N ARG A 299 17.18 -14.59 -8.74
CA ARG A 299 18.62 -14.37 -8.48
C ARG A 299 19.50 -15.45 -9.11
N SER A 300 19.04 -16.07 -10.21
CA SER A 300 19.65 -17.24 -10.83
C SER A 300 19.52 -17.20 -12.36
N LEU A 301 20.48 -17.83 -13.03
CA LEU A 301 20.46 -18.03 -14.49
C LEU A 301 20.04 -19.45 -14.89
N THR A 302 19.83 -20.33 -13.92
CA THR A 302 19.58 -21.76 -14.14
C THR A 302 18.24 -22.23 -13.58
N THR A 303 17.53 -21.37 -12.84
CA THR A 303 16.26 -21.73 -12.20
C THR A 303 15.09 -21.40 -13.15
N PRO A 304 14.27 -22.38 -13.55
CA PRO A 304 13.06 -22.11 -14.32
C PRO A 304 12.02 -21.41 -13.44
N ILE A 305 11.13 -20.63 -14.07
CA ILE A 305 10.05 -19.92 -13.37
C ILE A 305 8.70 -20.50 -13.82
N PRO A 306 7.89 -21.04 -12.90
CA PRO A 306 6.63 -21.69 -13.25
C PRO A 306 5.65 -20.69 -13.88
N GLY A 307 5.01 -21.11 -14.97
CA GLY A 307 3.98 -20.35 -15.67
C GLY A 307 2.59 -20.53 -15.07
N ILE A 308 1.63 -19.79 -15.60
CA ILE A 308 0.22 -19.81 -15.17
C ILE A 308 -0.35 -21.23 -15.28
N GLU A 309 -0.11 -21.94 -16.38
CA GLU A 309 -0.69 -23.28 -16.58
C GLU A 309 -0.22 -24.29 -15.53
N GLU A 310 1.09 -24.34 -15.25
CA GLU A 310 1.64 -25.22 -14.21
C GLU A 310 1.08 -24.87 -12.81
N LEU A 311 0.93 -23.58 -12.52
CA LEU A 311 0.37 -23.12 -11.25
C LEU A 311 -1.13 -23.44 -11.11
N VAL A 312 -1.88 -23.44 -12.20
CA VAL A 312 -3.28 -23.91 -12.23
C VAL A 312 -3.35 -25.41 -11.99
N GLU A 313 -2.43 -26.20 -12.55
CA GLU A 313 -2.33 -27.64 -12.25
C GLU A 313 -2.08 -27.88 -10.76
N HIS A 314 -1.14 -27.14 -10.16
CA HIS A 314 -0.91 -27.19 -8.72
C HIS A 314 -2.15 -26.79 -7.91
N ALA A 315 -2.85 -25.73 -8.29
CA ALA A 315 -4.10 -25.33 -7.65
C ALA A 315 -5.14 -26.44 -7.73
N ARG A 316 -5.25 -27.15 -8.86
CA ARG A 316 -6.19 -28.27 -9.04
C ARG A 316 -5.90 -29.43 -8.09
N LEU A 317 -4.62 -29.74 -7.84
CA LEU A 317 -4.21 -30.75 -6.87
C LEU A 317 -4.55 -30.31 -5.44
N ARG A 318 -4.21 -29.08 -5.07
CA ARG A 318 -4.49 -28.51 -3.75
C ARG A 318 -5.99 -28.43 -3.46
N ILE A 319 -6.83 -28.17 -4.47
CA ILE A 319 -8.30 -28.22 -4.31
C ILE A 319 -8.75 -29.63 -3.93
N LYS A 320 -8.19 -30.68 -4.55
CA LYS A 320 -8.55 -32.07 -4.23
C LYS A 320 -8.13 -32.46 -2.81
N GLU A 321 -6.92 -32.08 -2.40
CA GLU A 321 -6.42 -32.28 -1.03
C GLU A 321 -7.25 -31.49 -0.01
N GLY A 322 -7.60 -30.25 -0.35
CA GLY A 322 -8.49 -29.41 0.44
C GLY A 322 -9.88 -30.01 0.66
N ILE A 323 -10.45 -30.74 -0.31
CA ILE A 323 -11.73 -31.44 -0.13
C ILE A 323 -11.63 -32.48 1.00
N ILE A 324 -10.50 -33.17 1.12
CA ILE A 324 -10.23 -34.13 2.20
C ILE A 324 -10.20 -33.40 3.54
N ALA A 325 -9.49 -32.26 3.61
CA ALA A 325 -9.46 -31.41 4.80
C ALA A 325 -10.85 -30.89 5.19
N TYR A 326 -11.66 -30.50 4.20
CA TYR A 326 -13.03 -30.03 4.42
C TYR A 326 -13.94 -31.13 4.95
N ASP A 327 -13.83 -32.36 4.44
CA ASP A 327 -14.58 -33.50 4.96
C ASP A 327 -14.19 -33.85 6.40
N ALA A 328 -12.89 -33.88 6.70
CA ALA A 328 -12.40 -34.04 8.06
C ALA A 328 -12.93 -32.94 8.99
N LEU A 329 -12.96 -31.69 8.52
CA LEU A 329 -13.52 -30.56 9.28
C LEU A 329 -15.02 -30.72 9.55
N GLN A 330 -15.83 -31.18 8.58
CA GLN A 330 -17.25 -31.43 8.83
C GLN A 330 -17.44 -32.52 9.89
N LYS A 331 -16.68 -33.61 9.81
CA LYS A 331 -16.70 -34.69 10.82
C LYS A 331 -16.32 -34.18 12.21
N ILE A 332 -15.30 -33.32 12.32
CA ILE A 332 -14.93 -32.67 13.59
C ILE A 332 -16.10 -31.84 14.14
N ARG A 333 -16.78 -31.08 13.27
CA ARG A 333 -17.92 -30.24 13.66
C ARG A 333 -19.14 -31.04 14.11
N GLU A 334 -19.43 -32.16 13.46
CA GLU A 334 -20.54 -33.05 13.80
C GLU A 334 -20.38 -33.68 15.19
N VAL A 335 -19.13 -33.97 15.60
CA VAL A 335 -18.80 -34.55 16.91
C VAL A 335 -18.92 -33.54 18.06
N GLY A 336 -18.74 -32.25 17.77
CA GLY A 336 -18.84 -31.16 18.75
C GLY A 336 -17.69 -31.13 19.78
N SER A 337 -17.77 -30.22 20.74
CA SER A 337 -16.74 -29.99 21.77
C SER A 337 -16.73 -31.00 22.92
N THR A 338 -17.67 -31.95 22.94
CA THR A 338 -17.95 -32.84 24.07
C THR A 338 -17.46 -34.28 23.89
N THR A 339 -17.04 -34.68 22.68
CA THR A 339 -16.61 -36.05 22.38
C THR A 339 -15.23 -36.05 21.72
N ALA A 340 -14.41 -37.07 21.99
CA ALA A 340 -13.09 -37.19 21.39
C ALA A 340 -13.22 -37.46 19.88
N VAL A 341 -12.72 -36.53 19.06
CA VAL A 341 -12.51 -36.73 17.62
C VAL A 341 -11.62 -37.96 17.42
N SER A 342 -11.99 -38.85 16.49
CA SER A 342 -11.19 -40.04 16.19
C SER A 342 -9.80 -39.64 15.69
N ALA A 343 -8.78 -40.45 16.02
CA ALA A 343 -7.40 -40.18 15.59
C ALA A 343 -7.30 -40.04 14.06
N GLU A 344 -8.00 -40.90 13.31
CA GLU A 344 -8.04 -40.86 11.85
C GLU A 344 -8.53 -39.51 11.27
N VAL A 345 -9.58 -38.92 11.85
CA VAL A 345 -10.13 -37.63 11.39
C VAL A 345 -9.19 -36.48 11.74
N ARG A 346 -8.54 -36.57 12.91
CA ARG A 346 -7.52 -35.58 13.32
C ARG A 346 -6.31 -35.64 12.39
N ASP A 347 -5.76 -36.82 12.15
CA ASP A 347 -4.59 -37.03 11.31
C ASP A 347 -4.87 -36.59 9.86
N ALA A 348 -6.07 -36.88 9.34
CA ALA A 348 -6.50 -36.43 8.02
C ALA A 348 -6.56 -34.90 7.92
N PHE A 349 -7.06 -34.22 8.97
CA PHE A 349 -7.08 -32.76 9.01
C PHE A 349 -5.68 -32.17 9.18
N GLU A 350 -4.82 -32.74 10.03
CA GLU A 350 -3.45 -32.27 10.22
C GLU A 350 -2.61 -32.42 8.95
N ALA A 351 -2.82 -33.49 8.18
CA ALA A 351 -2.10 -33.73 6.93
C ALA A 351 -2.53 -32.82 5.77
N ASN A 352 -3.80 -32.38 5.72
CA ASN A 352 -4.37 -31.66 4.58
C ASN A 352 -4.87 -30.24 4.92
N GLY A 353 -4.85 -29.85 6.20
CA GLY A 353 -5.50 -28.63 6.69
C GLY A 353 -4.95 -27.35 6.08
N ALA A 354 -3.69 -27.35 5.62
CA ALA A 354 -3.07 -26.23 4.91
C ALA A 354 -3.77 -25.91 3.58
N ASP A 355 -4.48 -26.87 2.98
CA ASP A 355 -5.17 -26.72 1.70
C ASP A 355 -6.68 -26.53 1.84
N LEU A 356 -7.19 -26.43 3.07
CA LEU A 356 -8.60 -26.16 3.35
C LEU A 356 -9.10 -24.92 2.58
N GLY A 357 -8.29 -23.87 2.47
CA GLY A 357 -8.63 -22.65 1.74
C GLY A 357 -8.91 -22.90 0.26
N TYR A 358 -8.22 -23.84 -0.37
CA TYR A 358 -8.43 -24.22 -1.78
C TYR A 358 -9.77 -24.94 -1.96
N ALA A 359 -10.19 -25.76 -1.00
CA ALA A 359 -11.53 -26.36 -1.01
C ALA A 359 -12.63 -25.28 -0.98
N LEU A 360 -12.40 -24.19 -0.24
CA LEU A 360 -13.36 -23.10 -0.12
C LEU A 360 -13.56 -22.32 -1.43
N LEU A 361 -12.65 -22.40 -2.40
CA LEU A 361 -12.86 -21.82 -3.75
C LEU A 361 -14.08 -22.43 -4.44
N LEU A 362 -14.36 -23.72 -4.17
CA LEU A 362 -15.50 -24.43 -4.73
C LEU A 362 -16.85 -23.90 -4.24
N LYS A 363 -16.89 -23.18 -3.11
CA LYS A 363 -18.12 -22.58 -2.57
C LYS A 363 -18.79 -21.55 -3.49
N ARG A 364 -18.07 -21.09 -4.52
CA ARG A 364 -18.65 -20.28 -5.59
C ARG A 364 -19.57 -21.08 -6.52
N TYR A 365 -19.36 -22.39 -6.61
CA TYR A 365 -19.99 -23.27 -7.60
C TYR A 365 -20.90 -24.33 -6.97
N VAL A 366 -20.60 -24.76 -5.74
CA VAL A 366 -21.34 -25.80 -5.03
C VAL A 366 -21.34 -25.50 -3.53
N ASP A 367 -22.48 -25.70 -2.86
CA ASP A 367 -22.62 -25.41 -1.42
C ASP A 367 -21.72 -26.31 -0.56
N ASP A 368 -21.60 -27.58 -0.95
CA ASP A 368 -20.70 -28.56 -0.33
C ASP A 368 -19.55 -28.92 -1.30
N PRO A 369 -18.31 -28.45 -1.03
CA PRO A 369 -17.13 -28.79 -1.81
C PRO A 369 -16.91 -30.28 -2.06
N ARG A 370 -17.42 -31.17 -1.20
CA ARG A 370 -17.30 -32.63 -1.35
C ARG A 370 -18.08 -33.18 -2.54
N LEU A 371 -19.08 -32.44 -3.01
CA LEU A 371 -19.94 -32.81 -4.14
C LEU A 371 -19.48 -32.18 -5.46
N ALA A 372 -18.32 -31.52 -5.48
CA ALA A 372 -17.82 -30.83 -6.66
C ALA A 372 -17.53 -31.79 -7.81
N THR A 373 -17.98 -31.44 -9.02
CA THR A 373 -17.65 -32.19 -10.24
C THR A 373 -16.22 -31.85 -10.72
N PRO A 374 -15.59 -32.72 -11.54
CA PRO A 374 -14.29 -32.41 -12.14
C PRO A 374 -14.25 -31.08 -12.88
N GLU A 375 -15.35 -30.69 -13.55
CA GLU A 375 -15.48 -29.43 -14.28
C GLU A 375 -15.54 -28.22 -13.32
N GLN A 376 -16.18 -28.37 -12.15
CA GLN A 376 -16.21 -27.31 -11.13
C GLN A 376 -14.83 -27.13 -10.48
N ILE A 377 -14.10 -28.22 -10.26
CA ILE A 377 -12.72 -28.19 -9.78
C ILE A 377 -11.81 -27.48 -10.79
N ASP A 378 -11.97 -27.76 -12.08
CA ASP A 378 -11.22 -27.09 -13.15
C ASP A 378 -11.49 -25.59 -13.18
N LYS A 379 -12.77 -25.19 -13.13
CA LYS A 379 -13.16 -23.78 -13.06
C LYS A 379 -12.58 -23.07 -11.84
N ALA A 380 -12.65 -23.70 -10.67
CA ALA A 380 -12.08 -23.14 -9.43
C ALA A 380 -10.55 -23.02 -9.49
N ALA A 381 -9.87 -23.95 -10.16
CA ALA A 381 -8.43 -23.84 -10.39
C ALA A 381 -8.09 -22.65 -11.31
N TRP A 382 -8.85 -22.45 -12.40
CA TRP A 382 -8.66 -21.30 -13.29
C TRP A 382 -9.04 -19.95 -12.66
N ASP A 383 -10.00 -19.93 -11.75
CA ASP A 383 -10.34 -18.74 -10.95
C ASP A 383 -9.18 -18.25 -10.08
N THR A 384 -8.14 -19.07 -9.86
CA THR A 384 -6.91 -18.64 -9.18
C THR A 384 -6.08 -17.66 -10.00
N VAL A 385 -6.30 -17.58 -11.32
CA VAL A 385 -5.60 -16.67 -12.22
C VAL A 385 -6.25 -15.30 -12.18
N PRO A 386 -5.59 -14.25 -11.63
CA PRO A 386 -6.14 -12.91 -11.66
C PRO A 386 -6.16 -12.35 -13.08
N ASN A 387 -6.74 -11.15 -13.27
CA ASN A 387 -6.82 -10.54 -14.60
C ASN A 387 -5.41 -10.15 -15.12
N VAL A 388 -4.85 -10.99 -15.99
CA VAL A 388 -3.47 -10.87 -16.50
C VAL A 388 -3.24 -9.54 -17.23
N PRO A 389 -4.09 -9.09 -18.18
CA PRO A 389 -3.83 -7.84 -18.90
C PRO A 389 -3.79 -6.62 -18.00
N ARG A 390 -4.68 -6.56 -16.99
CA ARG A 390 -4.69 -5.47 -16.00
C ARG A 390 -3.41 -5.46 -15.17
N LEU A 391 -3.01 -6.62 -14.64
CA LEU A 391 -1.81 -6.71 -13.81
C LEU A 391 -0.53 -6.39 -14.59
N PHE A 392 -0.43 -6.92 -15.81
CA PHE A 392 0.64 -6.61 -16.73
C PHE A 392 0.78 -5.10 -16.92
N TRP A 393 -0.23 -4.42 -17.45
CA TRP A 393 -0.10 -2.99 -17.75
C TRP A 393 0.08 -2.11 -16.52
N SER A 394 -0.60 -2.41 -15.41
CA SER A 394 -0.41 -1.68 -14.16
C SER A 394 1.05 -1.75 -13.68
N PHE A 395 1.67 -2.94 -13.76
CA PHE A 395 3.08 -3.11 -13.39
C PHE A 395 4.02 -2.33 -14.30
N ARG A 396 3.84 -2.41 -15.64
CA ARG A 396 4.74 -1.72 -16.60
C ARG A 396 4.68 -0.21 -16.44
N ILE A 397 3.48 0.36 -16.32
CA ILE A 397 3.31 1.80 -16.15
C ILE A 397 3.93 2.25 -14.82
N MET A 398 3.70 1.50 -13.74
CA MET A 398 4.30 1.78 -12.43
C MET A 398 5.83 1.78 -12.49
N VAL A 399 6.45 0.74 -13.07
CA VAL A 399 7.91 0.64 -13.21
C VAL A 399 8.46 1.77 -14.09
N GLY A 400 7.81 2.06 -15.22
CA GLY A 400 8.19 3.15 -16.12
C GLY A 400 8.17 4.51 -15.43
N LEU A 401 7.15 4.77 -14.61
CA LEU A 401 7.05 5.98 -13.79
C LEU A 401 8.12 6.03 -12.69
N GLY A 402 8.43 4.90 -12.04
CA GLY A 402 9.50 4.79 -11.06
C GLY A 402 10.87 5.20 -11.64
N ILE A 403 11.20 4.69 -12.82
CA ILE A 403 12.42 5.07 -13.56
C ILE A 403 12.40 6.57 -13.92
N PHE A 404 11.26 7.08 -14.39
CA PHE A 404 11.08 8.50 -14.68
C PHE A 404 11.33 9.38 -13.44
N PHE A 405 10.86 8.99 -12.26
CA PHE A 405 11.08 9.74 -11.01
C PHE A 405 12.56 9.81 -10.64
N ILE A 406 13.32 8.71 -10.80
CA ILE A 406 14.78 8.70 -10.60
C ILE A 406 15.45 9.68 -11.55
N ILE A 407 15.12 9.64 -12.84
CA ILE A 407 15.73 10.52 -13.85
C ILE A 407 15.42 11.99 -13.53
N LEU A 408 14.16 12.29 -13.21
CA LEU A 408 13.71 13.65 -12.93
C LEU A 408 14.39 14.22 -11.66
N THR A 409 14.36 13.47 -10.55
CA THR A 409 14.97 13.89 -9.28
C THR A 409 16.49 13.99 -9.38
N THR A 410 17.15 13.06 -10.07
CA THR A 410 18.59 13.13 -10.37
C THR A 410 18.93 14.39 -11.15
N THR A 411 18.14 14.72 -12.18
CA THR A 411 18.35 15.91 -13.01
C THR A 411 18.27 17.18 -12.15
N PHE A 412 17.21 17.33 -11.34
CA PHE A 412 17.06 18.49 -10.46
C PHE A 412 18.11 18.53 -9.34
N PHE A 413 18.56 17.39 -8.83
CA PHE A 413 19.64 17.31 -7.85
C PHE A 413 20.95 17.83 -8.45
N ILE A 414 21.33 17.38 -9.66
CA ILE A 414 22.52 17.87 -10.37
C ILE A 414 22.42 19.38 -10.64
N LEU A 415 21.25 19.87 -11.07
CA LEU A 415 21.04 21.29 -11.29
C LEU A 415 21.11 22.10 -10.00
N SER A 416 20.65 21.56 -8.88
CA SER A 416 20.79 22.18 -7.55
C SER A 416 22.27 22.33 -7.17
N VAL A 417 23.05 21.27 -7.28
CA VAL A 417 24.50 21.28 -6.98
C VAL A 417 25.24 22.30 -7.87
N ARG A 418 24.84 22.42 -9.14
CA ARG A 418 25.39 23.39 -10.09
C ARG A 418 24.84 24.82 -9.91
N ARG A 419 23.98 25.07 -8.93
CA ARG A 419 23.30 26.35 -8.66
C ARG A 419 22.49 26.87 -9.87
N LYS A 420 21.95 25.96 -10.68
CA LYS A 420 21.18 26.22 -11.92
C LYS A 420 19.79 25.57 -11.89
N ILE A 421 19.21 25.39 -10.70
CA ILE A 421 17.95 24.65 -10.48
C ILE A 421 16.74 25.22 -11.24
N ASP A 422 16.74 26.50 -11.56
CA ASP A 422 15.70 27.23 -12.28
C ASP A 422 16.12 27.68 -13.69
N ALA A 423 17.28 27.24 -14.18
CA ALA A 423 17.86 27.75 -15.42
C ALA A 423 17.09 27.32 -16.70
N TYR A 424 16.30 26.25 -16.62
CA TYR A 424 15.64 25.64 -17.78
C TYR A 424 14.11 25.62 -17.61
N PRO A 425 13.39 26.61 -18.18
CA PRO A 425 11.93 26.72 -18.01
C PRO A 425 11.14 25.50 -18.50
N TRP A 426 11.60 24.81 -19.54
CA TRP A 426 10.92 23.59 -20.02
C TRP A 426 10.98 22.47 -18.97
N LEU A 427 12.09 22.32 -18.24
CA LEU A 427 12.24 21.32 -17.21
C LEU A 427 11.38 21.64 -15.99
N LEU A 428 11.22 22.93 -15.66
CA LEU A 428 10.26 23.36 -14.64
C LEU A 428 8.82 23.00 -15.03
N ARG A 429 8.45 23.10 -16.31
CA ARG A 429 7.13 22.64 -16.79
C ARG A 429 6.98 21.14 -16.62
N VAL A 430 8.02 20.36 -16.94
CA VAL A 430 8.02 18.90 -16.71
C VAL A 430 7.78 18.58 -15.24
N ALA A 431 8.44 19.29 -14.31
CA ALA A 431 8.20 19.10 -12.87
C ALA A 431 6.74 19.41 -12.46
N VAL A 432 6.12 20.43 -13.04
CA VAL A 432 4.69 20.74 -12.79
C VAL A 432 3.78 19.64 -13.34
N PHE A 433 4.01 19.17 -14.56
CA PHE A 433 3.22 18.08 -15.15
C PHE A 433 3.48 16.72 -14.49
N ALA A 434 4.61 16.57 -13.78
CA ALA A 434 4.93 15.37 -13.04
C ALA A 434 4.14 15.24 -11.73
N ILE A 435 3.48 16.30 -11.24
CA ILE A 435 2.73 16.29 -9.97
C ILE A 435 1.78 15.08 -9.87
N PRO A 436 0.86 14.79 -10.81
CA PRO A 436 -0.08 13.67 -10.66
C PRO A 436 0.57 12.27 -10.83
N LEU A 437 1.79 12.18 -11.37
CA LEU A 437 2.35 10.90 -11.78
C LEU A 437 2.65 9.93 -10.62
N PRO A 438 3.20 10.37 -9.46
CA PRO A 438 3.40 9.49 -8.31
C PRO A 438 2.09 8.89 -7.77
N TRP A 439 0.98 9.64 -7.80
CA TRP A 439 -0.34 9.10 -7.45
C TRP A 439 -0.74 7.99 -8.41
N ILE A 440 -0.62 8.21 -9.72
CA ILE A 440 -0.92 7.17 -10.72
C ILE A 440 -0.07 5.92 -10.49
N ALA A 441 1.24 6.08 -10.25
CA ALA A 441 2.13 4.96 -9.96
C ALA A 441 1.73 4.20 -8.68
N ALA A 442 1.38 4.93 -7.61
CA ALA A 442 0.95 4.35 -6.34
C ALA A 442 -0.35 3.57 -6.47
N GLU A 443 -1.37 4.12 -7.15
CA GLU A 443 -2.65 3.43 -7.37
C GLU A 443 -2.44 2.16 -8.20
N LEU A 444 -1.64 2.21 -9.26
CA LEU A 444 -1.32 1.04 -10.07
C LEU A 444 -0.53 0.00 -9.28
N GLY A 445 0.37 0.42 -8.39
CA GLY A 445 1.07 -0.47 -7.47
C GLY A 445 0.13 -1.20 -6.51
N TRP A 446 -0.85 -0.51 -5.93
CA TRP A 446 -1.88 -1.14 -5.12
C TRP A 446 -2.78 -2.07 -5.92
N VAL A 447 -3.12 -1.72 -7.17
CA VAL A 447 -3.84 -2.63 -8.07
C VAL A 447 -3.04 -3.90 -8.30
N VAL A 448 -1.73 -3.80 -8.58
CA VAL A 448 -0.84 -4.98 -8.74
C VAL A 448 -0.82 -5.82 -7.46
N ALA A 449 -0.63 -5.19 -6.31
CA ALA A 449 -0.49 -5.88 -5.04
C ALA A 449 -1.79 -6.58 -4.58
N GLU A 450 -2.95 -5.92 -4.72
CA GLU A 450 -4.20 -6.39 -4.13
C GLU A 450 -5.08 -7.12 -5.15
N SER A 451 -5.13 -6.67 -6.41
CA SER A 451 -5.80 -7.45 -7.47
C SER A 451 -5.01 -8.68 -7.85
N GLY A 452 -3.68 -8.66 -7.68
CA GLY A 452 -2.84 -9.83 -7.91
C GLY A 452 -2.93 -10.89 -6.81
N ARG A 453 -3.55 -10.59 -5.66
CA ARG A 453 -3.88 -11.58 -4.62
C ARG A 453 -5.18 -12.32 -4.92
N GLN A 454 -6.03 -11.77 -5.81
CA GLN A 454 -7.29 -12.41 -6.16
C GLN A 454 -7.03 -13.81 -6.73
N PRO A 455 -7.83 -14.82 -6.35
CA PRO A 455 -9.16 -14.75 -5.72
C PRO A 455 -9.13 -14.70 -4.18
N TRP A 456 -7.96 -14.61 -3.55
CA TRP A 456 -7.80 -14.67 -2.11
C TRP A 456 -7.99 -13.32 -1.43
N ILE A 457 -8.66 -13.32 -0.27
CA ILE A 457 -8.57 -12.21 0.69
C ILE A 457 -7.40 -12.42 1.65
N ILE A 458 -7.15 -13.67 2.05
CA ILE A 458 -5.93 -14.14 2.70
C ILE A 458 -5.35 -15.26 1.84
N GLU A 459 -4.12 -15.06 1.35
CA GLU A 459 -3.48 -15.97 0.39
C GLU A 459 -3.50 -17.42 0.86
N GLY A 460 -4.06 -18.32 0.03
CA GLY A 460 -4.16 -19.76 0.29
C GLY A 460 -5.09 -20.20 1.43
N VAL A 461 -5.65 -19.26 2.20
CA VAL A 461 -6.42 -19.56 3.43
C VAL A 461 -7.90 -19.22 3.26
N LEU A 462 -8.22 -18.01 2.81
CA LEU A 462 -9.62 -17.55 2.73
C LEU A 462 -9.90 -16.90 1.36
N PRO A 463 -10.79 -17.49 0.54
CA PRO A 463 -11.26 -16.88 -0.69
C PRO A 463 -12.11 -15.63 -0.44
N THR A 464 -12.00 -14.64 -1.33
CA THR A 464 -12.76 -13.38 -1.25
C THR A 464 -14.27 -13.61 -1.24
N ALA A 465 -14.75 -14.58 -2.03
CA ALA A 465 -16.18 -14.89 -2.12
C ALA A 465 -16.75 -15.48 -0.81
N ALA A 466 -15.92 -16.14 0.00
CA ALA A 466 -16.34 -16.70 1.28
C ALA A 466 -16.31 -15.68 2.44
N ALA A 467 -15.71 -14.50 2.22
CA ALA A 467 -15.39 -13.53 3.27
C ALA A 467 -16.43 -12.40 3.43
N VAL A 468 -17.30 -12.22 2.44
CA VAL A 468 -18.27 -11.10 2.37
C VAL A 468 -19.43 -11.30 3.35
N SER A 469 -19.88 -10.20 3.96
CA SER A 469 -21.06 -10.18 4.80
C SER A 469 -22.34 -10.55 4.02
N SER A 470 -23.28 -11.24 4.67
CA SER A 470 -24.61 -11.54 4.11
C SER A 470 -25.49 -10.27 4.06
N LEU A 471 -25.20 -9.37 3.13
CA LEU A 471 -25.90 -8.10 2.92
C LEU A 471 -26.75 -8.13 1.65
N GLY A 472 -27.80 -7.30 1.61
CA GLY A 472 -28.59 -7.08 0.40
C GLY A 472 -27.82 -6.24 -0.62
N ALA A 473 -27.85 -6.62 -1.90
CA ALA A 473 -27.16 -5.90 -2.98
C ALA A 473 -27.61 -4.42 -3.09
N SER A 474 -28.87 -4.12 -2.80
CA SER A 474 -29.41 -2.76 -2.76
C SER A 474 -28.77 -1.90 -1.66
N THR A 475 -28.52 -2.48 -0.48
CA THR A 475 -27.85 -1.80 0.64
C THR A 475 -26.42 -1.45 0.30
N VAL A 476 -25.67 -2.39 -0.31
CA VAL A 476 -24.29 -2.15 -0.73
C VAL A 476 -24.25 -1.12 -1.86
N LEU A 477 -25.15 -1.19 -2.84
CA LEU A 477 -25.21 -0.20 -3.92
C LEU A 477 -25.53 1.21 -3.40
N LEU A 478 -26.49 1.34 -2.47
CA LEU A 478 -26.85 2.63 -1.87
C LEU A 478 -25.65 3.24 -1.12
N THR A 479 -24.92 2.43 -0.36
CA THR A 479 -23.74 2.89 0.38
C THR A 479 -22.57 3.21 -0.55
N ILE A 480 -22.37 2.48 -1.65
CA ILE A 480 -21.42 2.86 -2.72
C ILE A 480 -21.77 4.24 -3.28
N CYS A 481 -23.02 4.48 -3.67
CA CYS A 481 -23.46 5.78 -4.18
C CYS A 481 -23.22 6.90 -3.15
N GLY A 482 -23.50 6.65 -1.88
CA GLY A 482 -23.23 7.57 -0.78
C GLY A 482 -21.75 7.90 -0.64
N PHE A 483 -20.87 6.89 -0.63
CA PHE A 483 -19.42 7.10 -0.55
C PHE A 483 -18.89 7.84 -1.76
N VAL A 484 -19.27 7.45 -2.98
CA VAL A 484 -18.86 8.15 -4.21
C VAL A 484 -19.26 9.62 -4.16
N LEU A 485 -20.48 9.94 -3.73
CA LEU A 485 -20.95 11.32 -3.61
C LEU A 485 -20.12 12.11 -2.59
N ILE A 486 -19.98 11.58 -1.37
CA ILE A 486 -19.25 12.25 -0.28
C ILE A 486 -17.80 12.47 -0.69
N TYR A 487 -17.14 11.44 -1.19
CA TYR A 487 -15.74 11.52 -1.60
C TYR A 487 -15.57 12.54 -2.72
N THR A 488 -16.40 12.48 -3.77
CA THR A 488 -16.37 13.48 -4.86
C THR A 488 -16.47 14.90 -4.33
N VAL A 489 -17.34 15.17 -3.36
CA VAL A 489 -17.41 16.49 -2.72
C VAL A 489 -16.12 16.83 -1.96
N LEU A 490 -15.58 15.89 -1.19
CA LEU A 490 -14.35 16.08 -0.41
C LEU A 490 -13.14 16.41 -1.30
N ILE A 491 -12.92 15.71 -2.42
CA ILE A 491 -11.77 16.04 -3.30
C ILE A 491 -11.93 17.39 -3.98
N PHE A 492 -13.15 17.80 -4.34
CA PHE A 492 -13.34 19.14 -4.91
C PHE A 492 -13.05 20.24 -3.89
N ILE A 493 -13.45 20.04 -2.62
CA ILE A 493 -13.13 20.95 -1.53
C ILE A 493 -11.63 20.97 -1.29
N GLU A 494 -11.01 19.79 -1.13
CA GLU A 494 -9.58 19.64 -0.89
C GLU A 494 -8.76 20.31 -1.99
N MET A 495 -9.03 19.99 -3.25
CA MET A 495 -8.28 20.56 -4.38
C MET A 495 -8.49 22.06 -4.50
N GLY A 496 -9.70 22.54 -4.21
CA GLY A 496 -9.99 23.96 -4.12
C GLY A 496 -9.16 24.67 -3.03
N LEU A 497 -9.04 24.06 -1.84
CA LEU A 497 -8.25 24.60 -0.74
C LEU A 497 -6.75 24.53 -1.03
N MET A 498 -6.26 23.41 -1.55
CA MET A 498 -4.87 23.18 -1.92
C MET A 498 -4.41 24.20 -2.96
N LEU A 499 -5.18 24.39 -4.04
CA LEU A 499 -4.88 25.37 -5.08
C LEU A 499 -4.95 26.81 -4.55
N ARG A 500 -5.93 27.15 -3.70
CA ARG A 500 -6.01 28.49 -3.08
C ARG A 500 -4.79 28.77 -2.20
N ALA A 501 -4.38 27.81 -1.38
CA ALA A 501 -3.21 27.94 -0.51
C ALA A 501 -1.92 28.10 -1.33
N ILE A 502 -1.74 27.31 -2.41
CA ILE A 502 -0.62 27.46 -3.36
C ILE A 502 -0.66 28.81 -4.09
N GLN A 503 -1.85 29.29 -4.50
CA GLN A 503 -1.95 30.59 -5.18
C GLN A 503 -1.65 31.77 -4.26
N LYS A 504 -2.07 31.68 -3.00
CA LYS A 504 -1.74 32.66 -1.94
C LYS A 504 -0.23 32.70 -1.74
N GLY A 505 0.40 31.53 -1.61
CA GLY A 505 1.81 31.40 -1.34
C GLY A 505 2.17 31.61 0.14
N PRO A 506 3.47 31.56 0.47
CA PRO A 506 3.96 31.70 1.84
C PRO A 506 3.74 33.11 2.39
N ASP A 507 3.17 33.22 3.59
CA ASP A 507 3.08 34.49 4.32
C ASP A 507 4.48 34.92 4.82
N PRO A 508 4.86 36.21 4.78
CA PRO A 508 6.11 36.68 5.35
C PRO A 508 6.16 36.41 6.85
N ASP A 509 7.17 35.68 7.31
CA ASP A 509 7.41 35.48 8.75
C ASP A 509 8.39 36.55 9.22
N THR A 510 7.88 37.66 9.75
CA THR A 510 8.67 38.77 10.30
C THR A 510 8.64 38.81 11.82
N GLU A 511 7.93 37.88 12.47
CA GLU A 511 7.77 37.89 13.91
C GLU A 511 9.01 37.32 14.61
N PRO A 512 9.51 37.99 15.66
CA PRO A 512 10.62 37.47 16.45
C PRO A 512 10.24 36.12 17.08
N GLU A 513 11.24 35.26 17.32
CA GLU A 513 11.01 34.01 18.06
C GLU A 513 10.40 34.32 19.42
N ALA A 514 9.38 33.56 19.83
CA ALA A 514 8.77 33.72 21.14
C ALA A 514 9.82 33.46 22.23
N GLU A 515 10.09 34.47 23.06
CA GLU A 515 10.94 34.32 24.25
C GLU A 515 10.19 33.50 25.32
N LEU A 516 10.36 32.18 25.27
CA LEU A 516 9.65 31.27 26.19
C LEU A 516 10.38 31.05 27.51
N ILE A 517 11.66 31.41 27.57
CA ILE A 517 12.50 31.37 28.76
C ILE A 517 13.24 32.71 28.81
N SER A 518 13.09 33.44 29.92
CA SER A 518 13.86 34.67 30.13
C SER A 518 15.36 34.36 30.08
N PRO A 519 16.19 35.14 29.38
CA PRO A 519 17.65 34.98 29.38
C PRO A 519 18.28 35.17 30.78
N HIS A 520 17.48 35.52 31.79
CA HIS A 520 17.89 35.72 33.18
C HIS A 520 17.71 34.50 34.11
N ILE A 521 17.51 33.29 33.59
CA ILE A 521 17.65 32.09 34.46
C ILE A 521 19.15 31.88 34.72
N VAL A 522 19.64 32.50 35.79
CA VAL A 522 20.92 32.19 36.43
C VAL A 522 20.88 30.71 36.82
N PRO A 523 21.89 29.90 36.47
CA PRO A 523 21.99 28.54 37.00
C PRO A 523 21.97 28.64 38.54
N ALA A 524 21.07 27.92 39.19
CA ALA A 524 21.16 27.78 40.64
C ALA A 524 22.49 27.06 40.94
N GLU A 525 23.40 27.76 41.63
CA GLU A 525 24.64 27.19 42.18
C GLU A 525 24.36 26.05 43.15
#